data_AF-A0A848Q9K8-F1
#
_entry.id   AF-A0A848Q9K8-F1
#
_cell.length_a   1.000
_cell.length_b   1.000
_cell.length_c   1.000
_cell.angle_alpha   90.00
_cell.angle_beta   90.00
_cell.angle_gamma   90.00
#
_symmetry.space_group_name_H-M   'P 1'
#
loop_
_entity.id
_entity.type
_entity.pdbx_description
1 polymer ?
#
loop_
_entity_poly.entity_id
_entity_poly.type
_entity_poly.pdbx_seq_one_letter_code
_entity_poly.pdbx_strand_id
1 'polypeptide(L)'
;MKYLLVTIIKNNERAHRLFEKLNHLKIKGTVLPSTGLNHALMESNINHPPIFGGSRYLVEQEYESNSTVIIVIDESKLEITRSTIKEMTNNLEDAFMFAVPLDHYEGSEV
;
A
#
# COMPACT_ATOMS: atom_id res chain seq x y z
N MET A 1 18.46 9.84 12.20
CA MET A 1 17.04 10.14 12.52
C MET A 1 16.16 8.97 12.06
N LYS A 2 14.90 8.87 12.50
CA LYS A 2 13.94 7.87 11.97
C LYS A 2 12.83 8.56 11.19
N TYR A 3 12.25 7.83 10.24
CA TYR A 3 11.15 8.28 9.41
C TYR A 3 10.03 7.25 9.40
N LEU A 4 8.79 7.72 9.33
CA LEU A 4 7.65 6.93 8.91
C LEU A 4 7.56 7.01 7.39
N LEU A 5 7.94 5.93 6.73
CA LEU A 5 7.80 5.77 5.29
C LEU A 5 6.49 5.07 4.99
N VAL A 6 5.60 5.75 4.27
CA VAL A 6 4.32 5.21 3.82
C VAL A 6 4.34 5.09 2.31
N THR A 7 3.96 3.92 1.80
CA THR A 7 3.84 3.65 0.36
C THR A 7 2.48 3.03 0.09
N ILE A 8 1.74 3.56 -0.87
CA ILE A 8 0.45 3.02 -1.29
C ILE A 8 0.60 2.55 -2.74
N ILE A 9 0.28 1.28 -2.99
CA ILE A 9 0.49 0.58 -4.26
C ILE A 9 -0.86 0.08 -4.75
N LYS A 10 -1.23 0.43 -5.98
CA LYS A 10 -2.52 0.01 -6.57
C LYS A 10 -2.51 -1.44 -7.08
N ASN A 11 -1.38 -1.90 -7.61
CA ASN A 11 -1.23 -3.22 -8.21
C ASN A 11 -0.70 -4.26 -7.19
N ASN A 12 -1.49 -5.30 -6.90
CA ASN A 12 -1.16 -6.30 -5.88
C ASN A 12 0.00 -7.23 -6.26
N GLU A 13 0.21 -7.54 -7.54
CA GLU A 13 1.35 -8.38 -7.97
C GLU A 13 2.70 -7.67 -7.72
N ARG A 14 2.77 -6.36 -8.03
CA ARG A 14 3.97 -5.55 -7.77
C ARG A 14 4.21 -5.37 -6.27
N ALA A 15 3.13 -5.26 -5.49
CA ALA A 15 3.22 -5.16 -4.04
C ALA A 15 3.91 -6.40 -3.43
N HIS A 16 3.53 -7.61 -3.87
CA HIS A 16 4.15 -8.84 -3.37
C HIS A 16 5.66 -8.90 -3.65
N ARG A 17 6.09 -8.57 -4.88
CA ARG A 17 7.51 -8.51 -5.25
C ARG A 17 8.29 -7.48 -4.43
N LEU A 18 7.66 -6.34 -4.12
CA LEU A 18 8.24 -5.35 -3.23
C LEU A 18 8.43 -5.94 -1.82
N PHE A 19 7.45 -6.67 -1.28
CA PHE A 19 7.56 -7.25 0.07
C PHE A 19 8.71 -8.24 0.18
N GLU A 20 8.87 -9.12 -0.82
CA GLU A 20 10.01 -10.03 -0.89
C GLU A 20 11.34 -9.27 -0.91
N LYS A 21 11.43 -8.23 -1.75
CA LYS A 21 12.64 -7.41 -1.87
C LYS A 21 12.98 -6.68 -0.56
N LEU A 22 11.99 -6.09 0.10
CA LEU A 22 12.16 -5.43 1.40
C LEU A 22 12.63 -6.42 2.48
N ASN A 23 12.05 -7.62 2.50
CA ASN A 23 12.46 -8.69 3.41
C ASN A 23 13.92 -9.11 3.17
N HIS A 24 14.35 -9.27 1.92
CA HIS A 24 15.76 -9.55 1.58
C HIS A 24 16.73 -8.46 2.05
N LEU A 25 16.29 -7.20 2.03
CA LEU A 25 17.05 -6.04 2.53
C LEU A 25 16.98 -5.90 4.06
N LYS A 26 16.31 -6.83 4.77
CA LYS A 26 16.04 -6.75 6.20
C LYS A 26 15.39 -5.42 6.59
N ILE A 27 14.41 -5.01 5.79
CA ILE A 27 13.52 -3.88 6.06
C ILE A 27 12.17 -4.46 6.46
N LYS A 28 11.75 -4.17 7.69
CA LYS A 28 10.50 -4.64 8.26
C LYS A 28 9.41 -3.57 8.16
N GLY A 29 8.16 -3.98 8.14
CA GLY A 29 7.04 -3.06 8.03
C GLY A 29 5.71 -3.78 8.14
N THR A 30 4.65 -2.99 8.27
CA THR A 30 3.27 -3.50 8.29
C THR A 30 2.60 -3.20 6.96
N VAL A 31 1.86 -4.17 6.44
CA VAL A 31 1.03 -4.01 5.24
C VAL A 31 -0.44 -3.97 5.67
N LEU A 32 -1.16 -2.95 5.22
CA LEU A 32 -2.60 -2.79 5.44
C LEU A 32 -3.32 -2.78 4.09
N PRO A 33 -4.44 -3.51 3.95
CA PRO A 33 -5.32 -3.31 2.81
C PRO A 33 -5.94 -1.90 2.90
N SER A 34 -5.98 -1.18 1.78
CA SER A 34 -6.64 0.12 1.70
C SER A 34 -7.42 0.28 0.40
N THR A 35 -8.30 1.28 0.35
CA THR A 35 -9.05 1.63 -0.86
C THR A 35 -8.89 3.11 -1.17
N GLY A 36 -9.01 3.45 -2.45
CA GLY A 36 -8.99 4.85 -2.90
C GLY A 36 -10.26 5.58 -2.48
N LEU A 37 -10.16 6.89 -2.22
CA LEU A 37 -11.30 7.70 -1.80
C LEU A 37 -12.48 7.64 -2.80
N ASN A 38 -12.21 7.74 -4.10
CA ASN A 38 -13.24 7.64 -5.13
C ASN A 38 -13.99 6.31 -5.06
N HIS A 39 -13.28 5.22 -4.77
CA HIS A 39 -13.86 3.89 -4.65
C HIS A 39 -14.74 3.78 -3.40
N ALA A 40 -14.24 4.24 -2.25
CA ALA A 40 -15.02 4.30 -1.01
C ALA A 40 -16.32 5.13 -1.15
N LEU A 41 -16.30 6.18 -1.98
CA LEU A 41 -17.49 6.98 -2.29
C LEU A 41 -18.51 6.25 -3.18
N MET A 42 -18.04 5.38 -4.08
CA MET A 42 -18.94 4.56 -4.91
C MET A 42 -19.59 3.45 -4.08
N GLU A 43 -18.85 2.82 -3.17
CA GLU A 43 -19.39 1.82 -2.24
C GLU A 43 -20.35 2.42 -1.20
N SER A 44 -20.13 3.66 -0.75
CA SER A 44 -21.02 4.29 0.24
C SER A 44 -22.34 4.82 -0.34
N ASN A 45 -22.43 4.99 -1.66
CA ASN A 45 -23.65 5.44 -2.35
C ASN A 45 -24.64 4.29 -2.67
N ILE A 46 -24.54 3.15 -1.99
CA ILE A 46 -25.49 2.03 -2.09
C ILE A 46 -26.79 2.37 -1.34
N ASN A 47 -27.54 3.34 -1.86
CA ASN A 47 -28.99 3.45 -1.72
C ASN A 47 -29.72 2.81 -2.92
N HIS A 48 -28.99 2.09 -3.78
CA HIS A 48 -29.61 1.24 -4.78
C HIS A 48 -29.83 -0.16 -4.19
N PRO A 49 -31.08 -0.65 -4.10
CA PRO A 49 -31.31 -2.06 -3.79
C PRO A 49 -30.56 -2.91 -4.83
N PRO A 50 -29.97 -4.05 -4.42
CA PRO A 50 -29.29 -4.92 -5.37
C PRO A 50 -30.24 -5.24 -6.52
N ILE A 51 -29.85 -4.89 -7.74
CA ILE A 51 -30.63 -5.22 -8.94
C ILE A 51 -30.46 -6.73 -9.15
N PHE A 52 -31.30 -7.52 -8.48
CA PHE A 52 -31.45 -8.96 -8.64
C PHE A 52 -32.05 -9.26 -10.03
N GLY A 53 -31.25 -9.12 -11.08
CA GLY A 53 -31.78 -9.19 -12.45
C GLY A 53 -30.71 -9.32 -13.51
N GLY A 54 -29.76 -10.22 -13.32
CA GLY A 54 -28.79 -10.56 -14.36
C GLY A 54 -27.61 -11.30 -13.78
N SER A 55 -27.13 -12.29 -14.52
CA SER A 55 -25.90 -13.09 -14.29
C SER A 55 -24.60 -12.27 -14.11
N ARG A 56 -24.69 -10.93 -14.04
CA ARG A 56 -23.60 -9.99 -13.79
C ARG A 56 -23.12 -9.93 -12.33
N TYR A 57 -23.89 -10.46 -11.38
CA TYR A 57 -23.56 -10.41 -9.95
C TYR A 57 -22.64 -11.55 -9.46
N LEU A 58 -22.32 -12.54 -10.31
CA LEU A 58 -21.34 -13.59 -9.97
C LEU A 58 -19.90 -13.16 -10.25
N VAL A 59 -19.70 -11.97 -10.82
CA VAL A 59 -18.43 -11.29 -10.71
C VAL A 59 -18.58 -10.45 -9.45
N GLU A 60 -18.27 -11.05 -8.29
CA GLU A 60 -17.69 -10.25 -7.20
C GLU A 60 -16.71 -9.34 -7.90
N GLN A 61 -17.04 -8.06 -7.93
CA GLN A 61 -16.19 -7.08 -8.53
C GLN A 61 -14.99 -7.05 -7.58
N GLU A 62 -14.00 -7.91 -7.85
CA GLU A 62 -12.68 -7.97 -7.23
C GLU A 62 -12.03 -6.63 -7.53
N TYR A 63 -12.53 -5.58 -6.91
CA TYR A 63 -11.93 -4.28 -6.96
C TYR A 63 -10.62 -4.42 -6.22
N GLU A 64 -9.52 -4.36 -6.98
CA GLU A 64 -8.17 -4.54 -6.46
C GLU A 64 -7.96 -3.58 -5.27
N SER A 65 -7.95 -4.14 -4.06
CA SER A 65 -7.60 -3.39 -2.86
C SER A 65 -6.16 -2.92 -3.01
N ASN A 66 -5.90 -1.63 -2.74
CA ASN A 66 -4.55 -1.13 -2.67
C ASN A 66 -3.80 -1.78 -1.49
N SER A 67 -2.49 -1.91 -1.63
CA SER A 67 -1.61 -2.30 -0.53
C SER A 67 -0.92 -1.06 0.05
N THR A 68 -1.15 -0.79 1.33
CA THR A 68 -0.46 0.28 2.08
C THR A 68 0.66 -0.32 2.92
N VAL A 69 1.90 0.03 2.59
CA VAL A 69 3.10 -0.38 3.33
C VAL A 69 3.51 0.75 4.27
N ILE A 70 3.66 0.42 5.54
CA ILE A 70 4.07 1.33 6.60
C ILE A 70 5.37 0.81 7.21
N ILE A 71 6.42 1.63 7.15
CA ILE A 71 7.77 1.26 7.56
C ILE A 71 8.30 2.36 8.48
N VAL A 72 8.66 2.02 9.71
CA VAL A 72 9.53 2.86 10.53
C VAL A 72 10.96 2.56 10.10
N ILE A 73 11.68 3.56 9.60
CA ILE A 73 12.98 3.36 8.97
C ILE A 73 14.04 4.33 9.47
N ASP A 74 15.24 3.81 9.71
CA ASP A 74 16.43 4.62 9.95
C ASP A 74 16.81 5.40 8.69
N GLU A 75 17.21 6.65 8.86
CA GLU A 75 17.71 7.53 7.79
C GLU A 75 18.78 6.87 6.90
N SER A 76 19.67 6.06 7.50
CA SER A 76 20.71 5.31 6.77
C SER A 76 20.16 4.31 5.74
N LYS A 77 18.94 3.80 5.95
CA LYS A 77 18.25 2.88 5.06
C LYS A 77 17.16 3.56 4.21
N LEU A 78 16.87 4.84 4.45
CA LEU A 78 15.77 5.53 3.77
C LEU A 78 15.97 5.59 2.26
N GLU A 79 17.15 6.03 1.79
CA GLU A 79 17.39 6.20 0.36
C GLU A 79 17.40 4.89 -0.43
N ILE A 80 18.00 3.83 0.12
CA ILE A 80 18.00 2.51 -0.53
C ILE A 80 16.57 1.95 -0.62
N THR A 81 15.75 2.18 0.40
CA THR A 81 14.35 1.74 0.43
C THR A 81 13.51 2.52 -0.56
N ARG A 82 13.65 3.86 -0.59
CA ARG A 82 12.97 4.73 -1.58
C ARG A 82 13.32 4.33 -3.00
N SER A 83 14.60 4.04 -3.27
CA SER A 83 15.08 3.64 -4.59
C SER A 83 14.51 2.28 -5.00
N THR A 84 14.50 1.32 -4.06
CA THR A 84 13.91 -0.01 -4.26
C THR A 84 12.41 0.08 -4.56
N ILE A 85 11.67 0.91 -3.82
CA ILE A 85 10.24 1.13 -4.04
C ILE A 85 10.00 1.71 -5.43
N LYS A 86 10.77 2.73 -5.83
CA LYS A 86 10.67 3.32 -7.17
C LYS A 86 10.96 2.29 -8.27
N GLU A 87 12.00 1.48 -8.12
CA GLU A 87 12.34 0.42 -9.07
C GLU A 87 11.17 -0.57 -9.23
N MET A 88 10.61 -1.05 -8.12
CA MET A 88 9.54 -2.06 -8.12
C MET A 88 8.17 -1.53 -8.58
N THR A 89 7.98 -0.21 -8.56
CA THR A 89 6.71 0.45 -8.90
C THR A 89 6.75 1.21 -10.22
N ASN A 90 7.73 0.92 -11.09
CA ASN A 90 7.97 1.65 -12.34
C ASN A 90 8.03 3.17 -12.13
N ASN A 91 8.88 3.59 -11.20
CA ASN A 91 9.04 4.98 -10.78
C ASN A 91 7.73 5.62 -10.29
N LEU A 92 6.96 4.90 -9.46
CA LEU A 92 5.72 5.35 -8.82
C LEU A 92 4.56 5.65 -9.80
N GLU A 93 4.51 5.01 -10.96
CA GLU A 93 3.39 5.19 -11.92
C GLU A 93 2.04 4.80 -11.29
N ASP A 94 2.01 3.68 -10.56
CA ASP A 94 0.82 3.14 -9.87
C ASP A 94 0.95 3.15 -8.34
N ALA A 95 1.85 3.99 -7.81
CA ALA A 95 2.10 4.09 -6.39
C ALA A 95 2.35 5.54 -5.98
N PHE A 96 2.21 5.83 -4.69
CA PHE A 96 2.77 7.05 -4.15
C PHE A 96 3.40 6.78 -2.80
N MET A 97 4.40 7.58 -2.47
CA MET A 97 5.24 7.37 -1.30
C MET A 97 5.58 8.71 -0.67
N PHE A 98 5.53 8.75 0.66
CA PHE A 98 5.96 9.90 1.44
C PHE A 98 6.67 9.45 2.71
N ALA A 99 7.56 10.30 3.22
CA ALA A 99 8.30 10.06 4.45
C ALA A 99 8.06 11.22 5.41
N VAL A 100 7.77 10.92 6.67
CA VAL A 100 7.56 11.90 7.74
C VAL A 100 8.63 11.66 8.80
N PRO A 101 9.38 12.69 9.26
CA PRO A 101 10.32 12.51 10.36
C PRO A 101 9.57 12.13 11.64
N LEU A 102 10.14 11.20 12.42
CA LEU A 102 9.57 10.77 13.70
C LEU A 102 10.37 11.35 14.85
N ASP A 103 9.69 12.13 15.71
CA ASP A 103 10.26 12.65 16.94
C ASP A 103 10.35 11.56 18.03
N HIS A 104 9.40 10.62 18.04
CA HIS A 104 9.33 9.52 18.99
C HIS A 104 8.77 8.26 18.35
N TYR A 105 9.26 7.09 18.77
CA TYR A 105 8.69 5.78 18.44
C TYR A 105 8.99 4.80 19.57
N GLU A 106 8.08 3.85 19.82
CA GLU A 106 8.24 2.80 20.82
C GLU A 106 7.94 1.43 20.21
N GLY A 107 8.59 0.39 20.73
CA GLY A 107 8.41 -0.99 20.29
C GLY A 107 9.48 -1.50 19.31
N SER A 108 9.45 -2.81 19.09
CA SER A 108 10.30 -3.51 18.12
C SER A 108 9.51 -3.72 16.83
N GLU A 109 10.16 -3.47 15.69
CA GLU A 109 9.59 -3.73 14.36
C GLU A 109 9.10 -5.19 14.23
N VAL A 110 7.82 -5.37 13.85
CA VAL A 110 7.22 -6.66 13.47
C VAL A 110 7.80 -7.06 12.11
#